data_AF-A0A2P2J262-F1
#
_entry.id   AF-A0A2P2J262-F1
#
_cell.length_a   1.000
_cell.length_b   1.000
_cell.length_c   1.000
_cell.angle_alpha   90.00
_cell.angle_beta   90.00
_cell.angle_gamma   90.00
#
_symmetry.space_group_name_H-M   'P 1'
#
loop_
_entity.id
_entity.type
_entity.pdbx_description
1 polymer ?
#
loop_
_entity_poly.entity_id
_entity_poly.type
_entity_poly.pdbx_seq_one_letter_code
_entity_poly.pdbx_strand_id
1 'polypeptide(L)'
;MRDETCAENLVLILETQLPRPSDVLNYNDQQVECGICYAHCLPIDDELGHRSGAGTDYTCDNLNCRRPFHSVCLVDWLHSITTTRQSFNVLFGNCPYCSEPVAIKTISAKY
;
A
#
# COMPACT_ATOMS: atom_id res chain seq x y z
N MET A 1 -32.33 1.94 -18.62
CA MET A 1 -31.66 0.98 -17.72
C MET A 1 -30.90 1.85 -16.73
N ARG A 2 -31.16 1.72 -15.43
CA ARG A 2 -30.75 2.73 -14.43
C ARG A 2 -29.23 2.74 -14.28
N ASP A 3 -28.59 3.80 -14.77
CA ASP A 3 -27.26 4.22 -14.34
C ASP A 3 -27.39 4.99 -13.02
N GLU A 4 -27.89 4.31 -11.98
CA GLU A 4 -27.58 4.72 -10.61
C GLU A 4 -26.08 4.44 -10.47
N THR A 5 -25.31 5.50 -10.25
CA THR A 5 -23.85 5.42 -10.15
C THR A 5 -23.49 4.33 -9.15
N CYS A 6 -22.42 3.57 -9.41
CA CYS A 6 -22.03 2.44 -8.55
C CYS A 6 -22.07 2.76 -7.05
N ALA A 7 -21.73 4.00 -6.67
CA ALA A 7 -21.82 4.50 -5.31
C ALA A 7 -23.24 4.48 -4.72
N GLU A 8 -24.26 4.86 -5.48
CA GLU A 8 -25.67 4.85 -5.06
C GLU A 8 -26.17 3.43 -4.84
N ASN A 9 -25.78 2.49 -5.72
CA ASN A 9 -26.10 1.07 -5.55
C ASN A 9 -25.48 0.51 -4.26
N LEU A 10 -24.25 0.91 -3.92
CA LEU A 10 -23.59 0.48 -2.69
C LEU A 10 -24.27 1.05 -1.43
N VAL A 11 -24.68 2.31 -1.45
CA VAL A 11 -25.46 2.91 -0.34
C VAL A 11 -26.77 2.16 -0.12
N LEU A 12 -27.47 1.82 -1.21
CA LEU A 12 -28.74 1.09 -1.16
C LEU A 12 -28.58 -0.34 -0.63
N ILE A 13 -27.57 -1.08 -1.08
CA ILE A 13 -27.34 -2.47 -0.65
C ILE A 13 -26.83 -2.55 0.79
N LEU A 14 -25.92 -1.65 1.18
CA LEU A 14 -25.29 -1.68 2.49
C LEU A 14 -26.12 -0.98 3.57
N GLU A 15 -27.24 -0.34 3.18
CA GLU A 15 -28.11 0.46 4.05
C GLU A 15 -27.34 1.47 4.91
N THR A 16 -26.22 1.96 4.40
CA THR A 16 -25.29 2.82 5.12
C THR A 16 -24.75 3.92 4.21
N GLN A 17 -24.45 5.06 4.80
CA GLN A 17 -23.84 6.17 4.07
C GLN A 17 -22.36 5.90 3.86
N LEU A 18 -21.88 6.06 2.62
CA LEU A 18 -20.46 5.96 2.32
C LEU A 18 -19.71 7.08 3.07
N PRO A 19 -18.59 6.76 3.74
CA PRO A 19 -17.79 7.77 4.42
C PRO A 19 -17.34 8.83 3.42
N ARG A 20 -17.67 10.10 3.72
CA ARG A 20 -17.19 11.25 2.93
C ARG A 20 -15.75 11.55 3.34
N PRO A 21 -14.88 11.98 2.41
CA PRO A 21 -13.58 12.53 2.78
C PRO A 21 -13.80 13.66 3.80
N SER A 22 -13.19 13.55 4.97
CA SER A 22 -13.27 14.60 5.98
C SER A 22 -12.50 15.82 5.48
N ASP A 23 -13.16 16.98 5.33
CA ASP A 23 -12.50 18.26 4.98
C ASP A 23 -11.54 18.77 6.08
N VAL A 24 -11.42 18.06 7.20
CA VAL A 24 -10.48 18.34 8.27
C VAL A 24 -9.22 17.51 8.06
N LEU A 25 -8.41 17.90 7.07
CA LEU A 25 -7.01 17.51 7.03
C LEU A 25 -6.29 18.26 8.16
N ASN A 26 -6.33 17.71 9.37
CA ASN A 26 -5.34 18.02 10.38
C ASN A 26 -3.99 17.53 9.82
N TYR A 27 -3.23 18.42 9.18
CA TYR A 27 -1.91 18.19 8.57
C TYR A 27 -0.84 17.60 9.54
N ASN A 28 -1.20 17.32 10.79
CA ASN A 28 -0.30 16.94 11.87
C ASN A 28 -0.67 15.62 12.57
N ASP A 29 -1.74 14.92 12.17
CA ASP A 29 -2.12 13.67 12.83
C ASP A 29 -1.52 12.49 12.03
N GLN A 30 -0.29 12.13 12.39
CA GLN A 30 0.45 10.96 11.89
C GLN A 30 0.47 10.81 10.37
N GLN A 31 1.24 11.70 9.79
CA GLN A 31 1.92 11.49 8.53
C GLN A 31 2.65 10.10 8.54
N VAL A 32 1.99 9.06 7.99
CA VAL A 32 2.46 7.67 7.93
C VAL A 32 3.48 7.51 6.79
N GLU A 33 4.75 7.80 7.10
CA GLU A 33 5.87 7.70 6.15
C GLU A 33 6.31 6.25 5.91
N CYS A 34 6.69 5.94 4.67
CA CYS A 34 7.31 4.66 4.36
C CYS A 34 8.59 4.44 5.16
N GLY A 35 8.72 3.26 5.79
CA GLY A 35 9.93 2.88 6.53
C GLY A 35 11.20 2.64 5.70
N ILE A 36 11.19 2.88 4.39
CA ILE A 36 12.36 2.69 3.53
C ILE A 36 12.76 4.02 2.87
N CYS A 37 11.84 4.65 2.14
CA CYS A 37 12.12 5.91 1.45
C CYS A 37 11.81 7.17 2.28
N TYR A 38 11.19 7.02 3.46
CA TYR A 38 10.76 8.12 4.34
C TYR A 38 9.83 9.14 3.67
N ALA A 39 9.27 8.82 2.50
CA ALA A 39 8.28 9.64 1.83
C ALA A 39 6.86 9.19 2.20
N HIS A 40 5.93 10.14 2.15
CA HIS A 40 4.50 9.88 2.26
C HIS A 40 3.97 9.17 1.02
N CYS A 41 4.26 9.78 -0.12
CA CYS A 41 3.79 9.35 -1.42
C CYS A 41 5.00 9.06 -2.31
N LEU A 42 4.84 8.09 -3.20
CA LEU A 42 5.78 7.88 -4.29
C LEU A 42 5.84 9.13 -5.20
N PRO A 43 6.98 9.38 -5.88
CA PRO A 43 7.08 10.47 -6.83
C PRO A 43 6.01 10.34 -7.93
N ILE A 44 5.63 11.48 -8.52
CA ILE A 44 4.78 11.48 -9.70
C ILE A 44 5.67 11.11 -10.88
N ASP A 45 5.53 9.87 -11.34
CA ASP A 45 6.30 9.31 -12.45
C ASP A 45 5.39 8.46 -13.33
N ASP A 46 5.50 8.62 -14.65
CA ASP A 46 4.75 7.83 -15.63
C ASP A 46 5.16 6.36 -15.59
N GLU A 47 6.41 6.05 -15.22
CA GLU A 47 6.89 4.66 -15.08
C GLU A 47 6.22 3.92 -13.92
N LEU A 48 5.77 4.64 -12.88
CA LEU A 48 5.04 4.07 -11.75
C LEU A 48 3.56 3.82 -12.06
N GLY A 49 3.05 4.36 -13.17
CA GLY A 49 1.66 4.20 -13.61
C GLY A 49 0.66 4.53 -12.50
N HIS A 50 -0.23 3.59 -12.18
CA HIS A 50 -1.25 3.76 -11.13
C HIS A 50 -0.70 3.99 -9.71
N ARG A 51 0.60 3.83 -9.50
CA ARG A 51 1.28 3.98 -8.19
C ARG A 51 1.98 5.32 -8.05
N SER A 52 2.01 6.10 -9.12
CA SER A 52 2.44 7.49 -9.13
C SER A 52 1.66 8.28 -8.08
N GLY A 53 2.35 8.92 -7.13
CA GLY A 53 1.71 9.64 -6.03
C GLY A 53 1.01 8.77 -4.97
N ALA A 54 1.12 7.44 -5.02
CA ALA A 54 0.46 6.56 -4.06
C ALA A 54 1.13 6.60 -2.68
N GLY A 55 0.31 6.57 -1.63
CA GLY A 55 0.73 6.45 -0.24
C GLY A 55 1.21 5.03 0.12
N THR A 56 1.59 4.83 1.39
CA THR A 56 1.95 3.50 1.89
C THR A 56 0.77 2.52 1.79
N ASP A 57 0.99 1.39 1.12
CA ASP A 57 -0.02 0.38 0.79
C ASP A 57 0.27 -1.00 1.40
N TYR A 58 1.42 -1.15 2.07
CA TYR A 58 1.77 -2.32 2.85
C TYR A 58 2.08 -1.93 4.31
N THR A 59 1.62 -2.71 5.28
CA THR A 59 1.96 -2.53 6.70
C THR A 59 2.40 -3.87 7.25
N CYS A 60 3.50 -3.91 8.02
CA CYS A 60 3.97 -5.14 8.64
C CYS A 60 2.89 -5.78 9.54
N ASP A 61 2.69 -7.09 9.39
CA ASP A 61 1.67 -7.86 10.10
C ASP A 61 1.96 -8.03 11.60
N ASN A 62 3.23 -7.88 12.01
CA ASN A 62 3.60 -7.92 13.43
C ASN A 62 2.99 -6.70 14.17
N LEU A 63 2.10 -6.98 15.14
CA LEU A 63 1.38 -5.98 15.94
C LEU A 63 2.30 -5.02 16.71
N ASN A 64 3.50 -5.46 17.08
CA ASN A 64 4.49 -4.61 17.75
C ASN A 64 5.30 -3.75 16.76
N CYS A 65 5.33 -4.12 15.48
CA CYS A 65 6.08 -3.40 14.45
C CYS A 65 5.21 -2.38 13.72
N ARG A 66 4.13 -2.86 13.07
CA ARG A 66 3.15 -2.06 12.31
C ARG A 66 3.79 -1.00 11.39
N ARG A 67 5.02 -1.25 10.92
CA ARG A 67 5.74 -0.30 10.08
C ARG A 67 5.10 -0.27 8.69
N PRO A 68 4.75 0.92 8.18
CA PRO A 68 4.17 1.11 6.86
C PRO A 68 5.25 1.17 5.77
N PHE A 69 4.93 0.73 4.58
CA PHE A 69 5.81 0.74 3.42
C PHE A 69 5.01 0.97 2.13
N HIS A 70 5.65 1.55 1.11
CA HIS A 70 5.18 1.35 -0.26
C HIS A 70 5.56 -0.06 -0.69
N SER A 71 4.66 -0.74 -1.40
CA SER A 71 4.87 -2.09 -1.90
C SER A 71 6.08 -2.15 -2.81
N VAL A 72 6.30 -1.12 -3.64
CA VAL A 72 7.48 -1.03 -4.51
C VAL A 72 8.78 -0.97 -3.70
N CYS A 73 8.84 -0.12 -2.67
CA CYS A 73 10.03 0.00 -1.83
C CYS A 73 10.35 -1.30 -1.10
N LEU A 74 9.33 -2.00 -0.59
CA LEU A 74 9.55 -3.27 0.09
C LEU A 74 9.91 -4.40 -0.89
N VAL A 75 9.33 -4.41 -2.09
CA VAL A 75 9.70 -5.35 -3.16
C VAL A 75 11.16 -5.15 -3.57
N ASP A 76 11.59 -3.92 -3.83
CA ASP A 76 12.97 -3.59 -4.20
C ASP A 76 13.95 -4.00 -3.10
N TRP A 77 13.60 -3.70 -1.85
CA TRP A 77 14.38 -4.11 -0.68
C TRP A 77 14.53 -5.64 -0.62
N LEU A 78 13.43 -6.38 -0.72
CA LEU A 78 13.45 -7.84 -0.66
C LEU A 78 14.23 -8.45 -1.85
N HIS A 79 14.15 -7.86 -3.05
CA HIS A 79 14.96 -8.30 -4.19
C HIS A 79 16.47 -8.12 -3.97
N SER A 80 16.89 -7.17 -3.14
CA SER A 80 18.31 -6.96 -2.81
C SER A 80 18.88 -7.99 -1.81
N ILE A 81 18.02 -8.82 -1.18
CA ILE A 81 18.41 -9.78 -0.15
C ILE A 81 18.52 -11.19 -0.74
N THR A 82 19.69 -11.82 -0.59
CA THR A 82 19.99 -13.15 -1.15
C THR A 82 19.16 -14.29 -0.57
N THR A 83 18.59 -14.12 0.63
CA THR A 83 17.76 -15.13 1.30
C THR A 83 16.27 -15.00 1.00
N THR A 84 15.86 -13.97 0.26
CA THR A 84 14.47 -13.79 -0.18
C THR A 84 14.10 -14.92 -1.15
N ARG A 85 12.91 -15.50 -0.93
CA ARG A 85 12.34 -16.54 -1.80
C ARG A 85 11.20 -15.95 -2.59
N GLN A 86 11.04 -16.37 -3.85
CA GLN A 86 9.90 -15.99 -4.66
C GLN A 86 9.08 -17.22 -5.01
N SER A 87 7.75 -17.12 -4.87
CA SER A 87 6.81 -18.10 -5.43
C SER A 87 5.78 -17.35 -6.26
N PHE A 88 5.73 -17.65 -7.56
CA PHE A 88 4.94 -16.90 -8.54
C PHE A 88 5.22 -15.39 -8.45
N ASN A 89 4.20 -14.62 -8.09
CA ASN A 89 4.26 -13.18 -7.91
C ASN A 89 4.22 -12.78 -6.43
N VAL A 90 4.72 -13.62 -5.53
CA VAL A 90 4.85 -13.32 -4.10
C VAL A 90 6.30 -13.49 -3.66
N LEU A 91 6.86 -12.46 -3.05
CA LEU A 91 8.15 -12.49 -2.38
C LEU A 91 7.96 -12.80 -0.90
N PHE A 92 8.78 -13.72 -0.40
CA PHE A 92 8.86 -14.13 0.99
C PHE A 92 10.24 -13.76 1.53
N GLY A 93 10.26 -12.93 2.56
CA GLY A 93 11.48 -12.51 3.22
C GLY A 93 11.19 -12.07 4.64
N ASN A 94 11.98 -11.12 5.14
CA ASN A 94 11.83 -10.61 6.51
C ASN A 94 11.62 -9.09 6.51
N CYS A 95 10.83 -8.60 7.46
CA CYS A 95 10.62 -7.18 7.68
C CYS A 95 11.96 -6.48 8.04
N PRO A 96 12.30 -5.33 7.43
CA PRO A 96 13.55 -4.62 7.72
C PRO A 96 13.71 -4.16 9.17
N TYR A 97 12.60 -4.08 9.92
CA TYR A 97 12.57 -3.53 11.27
C TYR A 97 12.50 -4.60 12.36
N CYS A 98 11.53 -5.51 12.27
CA CYS A 98 11.32 -6.53 13.30
C CYS A 98 11.90 -7.90 12.92
N SER A 99 12.44 -8.06 11.71
CA SER A 99 12.95 -9.33 11.18
C SER A 99 11.92 -10.49 11.11
N GLU A 100 10.64 -10.23 11.39
CA GLU A 100 9.58 -11.21 11.23
C GLU A 100 9.29 -11.50 9.74
N PRO A 101 8.79 -12.70 9.41
CA PRO A 101 8.46 -13.07 8.05
C PRO A 101 7.43 -12.11 7.41
N VAL A 102 7.67 -11.76 6.15
CA VAL A 102 6.77 -10.96 5.33
C VAL A 102 6.52 -11.65 3.99
N ALA A 103 5.28 -11.56 3.50
CA ALA A 103 4.88 -11.98 2.17
C ALA A 103 4.27 -10.80 1.41
N ILE A 104 4.90 -10.37 0.31
CA ILE A 104 4.42 -9.26 -0.51
C ILE A 104 4.20 -9.68 -1.96
N LYS A 105 3.09 -9.23 -2.54
CA LYS A 105 2.73 -9.53 -3.92
C LYS A 105 3.42 -8.55 -4.87
N THR A 106 4.26 -9.06 -5.76
CA THR A 106 4.80 -8.27 -6.88
C THR A 106 3.68 -8.06 -7.89
N ILE A 107 3.40 -6.81 -8.20
CA ILE A 107 2.45 -6.43 -9.24
C ILE A 107 3.32 -5.87 -10.35
N SER A 108 3.67 -6.71 -11.32
CA SER A 108 4.30 -6.21 -12.54
C SER A 108 3.32 -5.25 -13.21
N ALA A 109 3.71 -3.98 -13.37
CA ALA A 109 3.06 -3.11 -14.33
C ALA A 109 3.11 -3.85 -15.68
N LYS A 110 1.93 -4.12 -16.24
CA LYS A 110 1.87 -4.69 -17.59
C LYS A 110 2.43 -3.64 -18.55
N TYR A 111 3.43 -4.04 -19.33
CA TYR A 111 3.92 -3.32 -20.50
C TYR A 111 2.78 -2.85 -21.41
#